data_AF-A0A959GY41-F1
#
_entry.id   AF-A0A959GY41-F1
#
_cell.length_a   1.000
_cell.length_b   1.000
_cell.length_c   1.000
_cell.angle_alpha   90.00
_cell.angle_beta   90.00
_cell.angle_gamma   90.00
#
_symmetry.space_group_name_H-M   'P 1'
#
loop_
_entity.id
_entity.type
_entity.pdbx_description
1 polymer ?
#
loop_
_entity_poly.entity_id
_entity_poly.type
_entity_poly.pdbx_seq_one_letter_code
_entity_poly.pdbx_strand_id
1 'polypeptide(L)'
;LYADHLKHEMLTIPKRQEFLEDVIARLEETQFYLRDFEDFYIWQKHWLGLRGPEQKVVRALCKIKPNNWLAAFESWYLHHLLQNEFNPGMQWNDDLLETLDDNLRELRQLLPFQISALWQNRKNKALRALKSADGTAFKTWFGKNNRTLSATHKAEELFQKHIQPLTETLPVLLVTPQVALDVVQLSNMTFDVVLVDEAHNIPKQECYHLFEMAKNLVVFGDSKQDMTPFAEDDFLEFCQGIGARTHQLEYQHQDSPEEWVRFNKIAFGTPYKRLPSGRIAREATVVANVEGRYDESSGTNEAEARQIIDWLNLIEPTAARSTYPVVGIACSTVQQRDLIAGQLLKIRQRKQPGFEKIQQMLLSGLGVYQFAELQGQHVDMLLISLTHGTTDAQGSLTRHLHFWNTQLGLNQLHVVLTRATQKLFIAHSIPPGLHSVLAADRNFLGTCILSHLVTFAEHLQRGEGELAEEQLQKMKGLLNYTESYYPFSTFMEEVEFALRPYFEASQLKRNALAAGVRVPLFLEAKNEKEASSVLFFDGVLAKSAMPSYEWEEKMKRFFHQSKIEAVPTLSVQWWKSPKQEARKLASRLLRGEEK
;
A
#
# COMPACT_ATOMS: atom_id res chain seq x y z
N LEU A 1 60.87 39.56 -34.39
CA LEU A 1 60.50 40.45 -35.54
C LEU A 1 60.08 41.84 -35.09
N TYR A 2 58.94 42.04 -34.40
CA TYR A 2 58.44 43.40 -34.10
C TYR A 2 59.11 44.14 -32.93
N ALA A 3 59.98 43.48 -32.16
CA ALA A 3 60.71 44.09 -31.05
C ALA A 3 62.24 43.99 -31.18
N ASP A 4 62.73 43.29 -32.22
CA ASP A 4 64.16 43.22 -32.48
C ASP A 4 64.58 44.49 -33.19
N HIS A 5 65.51 45.25 -32.61
CA HIS A 5 66.09 46.38 -33.33
C HIS A 5 66.81 45.84 -34.57
N LEU A 6 66.41 46.32 -35.76
CA LEU A 6 67.19 46.22 -37.00
C LEU A 6 68.53 46.95 -36.82
N LYS A 7 69.44 46.38 -36.02
CA LYS A 7 70.78 46.89 -35.81
C LYS A 7 71.75 46.11 -36.68
N HIS A 8 72.48 46.87 -37.46
CA HIS A 8 73.31 46.40 -38.53
C HIS A 8 74.74 46.14 -37.99
N GLU A 9 75.04 44.92 -37.56
CA GLU A 9 76.40 44.53 -37.10
C GLU A 9 77.11 43.50 -38.01
N MET A 10 76.67 43.34 -39.27
CA MET A 10 77.33 42.41 -40.20
C MET A 10 78.18 43.13 -41.25
N LEU A 11 79.50 42.92 -41.18
CA LEU A 11 80.53 43.68 -41.90
C LEU A 11 80.67 43.37 -43.40
N THR A 12 80.06 42.32 -43.96
CA THR A 12 80.22 41.93 -45.37
C THR A 12 78.89 41.81 -46.12
N ILE A 13 78.86 42.19 -47.40
CA ILE A 13 77.67 42.18 -48.27
C ILE A 13 76.95 40.81 -48.32
N PRO A 14 77.64 39.66 -48.41
CA PRO A 14 76.97 38.35 -48.49
C PRO A 14 76.14 38.01 -47.24
N LYS A 15 76.66 38.34 -46.05
CA LYS A 15 75.95 38.09 -44.79
C LYS A 15 74.70 38.96 -44.62
N ARG A 16 74.69 40.15 -45.22
CA ARG A 16 73.49 41.00 -45.26
C ARG A 16 72.42 40.41 -46.18
N GLN A 17 72.83 39.80 -47.28
CA GLN A 17 71.92 39.14 -48.21
C GLN A 17 71.27 37.91 -47.55
N GLU A 18 72.05 37.06 -46.88
CA GLU A 18 71.53 35.89 -46.16
C GLU A 18 70.55 36.29 -45.03
N PHE A 19 70.84 37.38 -44.30
CA PHE A 19 69.91 37.92 -43.31
C PHE A 19 68.61 38.43 -43.93
N LEU A 20 68.68 39.12 -45.07
CA LEU A 20 67.50 39.59 -45.79
C LEU A 20 66.67 38.42 -46.34
N GLU A 21 67.32 37.37 -46.83
CA GLU A 21 66.66 36.14 -47.29
C GLU A 21 65.94 35.42 -46.13
N ASP A 22 66.54 35.32 -44.93
CA ASP A 22 65.88 34.77 -43.74
C ASP A 22 64.70 35.65 -43.28
N VAL A 23 64.85 36.97 -43.33
CA VAL A 23 63.73 37.89 -43.01
C VAL A 23 62.60 37.76 -44.03
N ILE A 24 62.91 37.65 -45.32
CA ILE A 24 61.90 37.45 -46.38
C ILE A 24 61.21 36.10 -46.19
N ALA A 25 61.95 35.01 -45.97
CA ALA A 25 61.37 33.69 -45.72
C ALA A 25 60.41 33.71 -44.52
N ARG A 26 60.79 34.37 -43.42
CA ARG A 26 59.91 34.53 -42.24
C ARG A 26 58.69 35.40 -42.53
N LEU A 27 58.80 36.43 -43.36
CA LEU A 27 57.68 37.27 -43.77
C LEU A 27 56.70 36.50 -44.66
N GLU A 28 57.21 35.71 -45.61
CA GLU A 28 56.41 34.85 -46.47
C GLU A 28 55.71 33.75 -45.66
N GLU A 29 56.40 33.13 -44.71
CA GLU A 29 55.82 32.15 -43.79
C GLU A 29 54.74 32.79 -42.90
N THR A 30 54.99 34.00 -42.39
CA THR A 30 54.00 34.77 -41.62
C THR A 30 52.78 35.12 -42.48
N GLN A 31 52.97 35.52 -43.73
CA GLN A 31 51.91 35.83 -44.68
C GLN A 31 51.08 34.58 -45.03
N PHE A 32 51.73 33.43 -45.18
CA PHE A 32 51.07 32.15 -45.44
C PHE A 32 50.15 31.74 -44.29
N TYR A 33 50.63 31.79 -43.04
CA TYR A 33 49.82 31.44 -41.86
C TYR A 33 48.80 32.51 -41.46
N LEU A 34 48.98 33.76 -41.86
CA LEU A 34 48.01 34.85 -41.64
C LEU A 34 46.66 34.58 -42.29
N ARG A 35 46.64 33.79 -43.37
CA ARG A 35 45.41 33.47 -44.11
C ARG A 35 44.39 32.72 -43.25
N ASP A 36 44.85 31.84 -42.36
CA ASP A 36 44.00 31.03 -41.48
C ASP A 36 43.93 31.62 -40.06
N PHE A 37 44.51 32.81 -39.84
CA PHE A 37 44.61 33.42 -38.52
C PHE A 37 43.24 33.81 -37.95
N GLU A 38 42.31 34.31 -38.77
CA GLU A 38 40.97 34.65 -38.29
C GLU A 38 40.23 33.42 -37.75
N ASP A 39 40.22 32.33 -38.51
CA ASP A 39 39.59 31.06 -38.09
C ASP A 39 40.28 30.48 -36.85
N PHE A 40 41.61 30.51 -36.82
CA PHE A 40 42.39 30.10 -35.66
C PHE A 40 42.08 30.96 -34.42
N TYR A 41 42.03 32.28 -34.56
CA TYR A 41 41.76 33.22 -33.48
C TYR A 41 40.34 33.05 -32.94
N ILE A 42 39.34 32.95 -33.82
CA ILE A 42 37.94 32.72 -33.43
C ILE A 42 37.83 31.40 -32.68
N TRP A 43 38.44 30.33 -33.20
CA TRP A 43 38.45 29.02 -32.54
C TRP A 43 39.17 29.06 -31.18
N GLN A 44 40.34 29.68 -31.11
CA GLN A 44 41.14 29.74 -29.88
C GLN A 44 40.45 30.59 -28.80
N LYS A 45 39.83 31.71 -29.18
CA LYS A 45 39.01 32.55 -28.29
C LYS A 45 37.83 31.77 -27.74
N HIS A 46 37.13 31.01 -28.58
CA HIS A 46 36.04 30.14 -28.16
C HIS A 46 36.56 29.04 -27.21
N TRP A 47 37.62 28.32 -27.60
CA TRP A 47 38.23 27.25 -26.83
C TRP A 47 38.70 27.70 -25.43
N LEU A 48 39.37 28.85 -25.34
CA LEU A 48 39.85 29.41 -24.07
C LEU A 48 38.70 29.93 -23.18
N GLY A 49 37.54 30.24 -23.77
CA GLY A 49 36.32 30.62 -23.05
C GLY A 49 35.54 29.44 -22.46
N LEU A 50 35.80 28.20 -22.90
CA LEU A 50 35.13 27.00 -22.41
C LEU A 50 35.63 26.59 -21.01
N ARG A 51 34.73 26.06 -20.18
CA ARG A 51 35.05 25.51 -18.86
C ARG A 51 35.81 24.18 -19.00
N GLY A 52 36.54 23.78 -17.94
CA GLY A 52 37.34 22.54 -17.93
C GLY A 52 36.62 21.26 -18.43
N PRO A 53 35.36 21.00 -18.08
CA PRO A 53 34.59 19.86 -18.61
C PRO A 53 34.26 20.01 -20.10
N GLU A 54 33.90 21.21 -20.54
CA GLU A 54 33.52 21.52 -21.92
C GLU A 54 34.73 21.40 -22.87
N GLN A 55 35.91 21.85 -22.44
CA GLN A 55 37.17 21.63 -23.16
C GLN A 55 37.46 20.12 -23.33
N LYS A 56 37.26 19.31 -22.29
CA LYS A 56 37.44 17.85 -22.38
C LYS A 56 36.49 17.23 -23.42
N VAL A 57 35.23 17.67 -23.46
CA VAL A 57 34.25 17.22 -24.46
C VAL A 57 34.71 17.61 -25.87
N VAL A 58 35.04 18.87 -26.11
CA VAL A 58 35.47 19.33 -27.45
C VAL A 58 36.75 18.61 -27.92
N ARG A 59 37.73 18.36 -27.03
CA ARG A 59 38.92 17.54 -27.36
C ARG A 59 38.54 16.11 -27.74
N ALA A 60 37.60 15.50 -27.02
CA ALA A 60 37.14 14.16 -27.33
C ALA A 60 36.42 14.12 -28.70
N LEU A 61 35.54 15.09 -28.97
CA LEU A 61 34.84 15.23 -30.25
C LEU A 61 35.82 15.42 -31.42
N CYS A 62 36.80 16.32 -31.28
CA CYS A 62 37.83 16.56 -32.31
C CYS A 62 38.70 15.33 -32.62
N LYS A 63 38.82 14.38 -31.67
CA LYS A 63 39.57 13.13 -31.84
C LYS A 63 38.75 12.03 -32.53
N ILE A 64 37.45 11.96 -32.26
CA ILE A 64 36.58 10.87 -32.76
C ILE A 64 36.15 11.09 -34.21
N LYS A 65 35.90 12.35 -34.63
CA LYS A 65 35.47 12.74 -35.99
C LYS A 65 34.47 11.75 -36.64
N PRO A 66 33.32 11.46 -36.01
CA PRO A 66 32.34 10.55 -36.60
C PRO A 66 31.67 11.21 -37.81
N ASN A 67 31.38 10.41 -38.83
CA ASN A 67 30.65 10.87 -40.03
C ASN A 67 29.18 11.20 -39.71
N ASN A 68 28.60 10.59 -38.68
CA ASN A 68 27.25 10.86 -38.19
C ASN A 68 27.30 11.13 -36.68
N TRP A 69 27.28 12.41 -36.33
CA TRP A 69 27.32 12.87 -34.94
C TRP A 69 26.13 12.40 -34.10
N LEU A 70 24.95 12.30 -34.72
CA LEU A 70 23.74 11.86 -34.02
C LEU A 70 23.88 10.41 -33.57
N ALA A 71 24.28 9.52 -34.47
CA ALA A 71 24.52 8.11 -34.15
C ALA A 71 25.66 7.91 -33.14
N ALA A 72 26.73 8.70 -33.23
CA ALA A 72 27.85 8.61 -32.29
C ALA A 72 27.46 9.07 -30.88
N PHE A 73 26.70 10.18 -30.79
CA PHE A 73 26.17 10.67 -29.52
C PHE A 73 25.15 9.69 -28.93
N GLU A 74 24.19 9.20 -29.72
CA GLU A 74 23.23 8.19 -29.30
C GLU A 74 23.95 6.94 -28.79
N SER A 75 24.93 6.42 -29.53
CA SER A 75 25.68 5.24 -29.08
C SER A 75 26.42 5.47 -27.77
N TRP A 76 27.05 6.63 -27.58
CA TRP A 76 27.76 6.95 -26.34
C TRP A 76 26.79 7.16 -25.16
N TYR A 77 25.73 7.95 -25.38
CA TYR A 77 24.72 8.27 -24.38
C TYR A 77 23.97 7.02 -23.93
N LEU A 78 23.47 6.21 -24.88
CA LEU A 78 22.78 4.96 -24.59
C LEU A 78 23.73 3.96 -23.92
N HIS A 79 25.00 3.89 -24.33
CA HIS A 79 25.99 3.03 -23.66
C HIS A 79 26.22 3.44 -22.21
N HIS A 80 26.37 4.74 -21.95
CA HIS A 80 26.61 5.25 -20.59
C HIS A 80 25.37 5.12 -19.70
N LEU A 81 24.17 5.32 -20.27
CA LEU A 81 22.91 5.13 -19.57
C LEU A 81 22.69 3.65 -19.24
N LEU A 82 22.92 2.76 -20.22
CA LEU A 82 22.90 1.31 -19.97
C LEU A 82 23.97 0.93 -18.94
N GLN A 83 25.22 1.39 -19.03
CA GLN A 83 26.24 1.01 -18.03
C GLN A 83 25.87 1.41 -16.60
N ASN A 84 25.17 2.53 -16.41
CA ASN A 84 24.80 3.02 -15.09
C ASN A 84 23.49 2.40 -14.57
N GLU A 85 22.52 2.15 -15.45
CA GLU A 85 21.15 1.77 -15.08
C GLU A 85 20.80 0.32 -15.47
N PHE A 86 21.62 -0.36 -16.27
CA PHE A 86 21.39 -1.75 -16.68
C PHE A 86 21.59 -2.68 -15.50
N ASN A 87 20.49 -3.31 -15.09
CA ASN A 87 20.53 -4.42 -14.15
C ASN A 87 20.55 -5.74 -14.93
N PRO A 88 21.69 -6.47 -14.99
CA PRO A 88 21.76 -7.76 -15.67
C PRO A 88 20.80 -8.82 -15.10
N GLY A 89 20.26 -8.62 -13.89
CA GLY A 89 19.22 -9.47 -13.30
C GLY A 89 17.81 -9.24 -13.88
N MET A 90 17.57 -8.19 -14.66
CA MET A 90 16.29 -7.91 -15.33
C MET A 90 16.24 -8.50 -16.75
N GLN A 91 16.53 -9.80 -16.90
CA GLN A 91 16.22 -10.48 -18.17
C GLN A 91 14.81 -11.06 -18.09
N TRP A 92 13.84 -10.27 -18.56
CA TRP A 92 12.43 -10.64 -18.55
C TRP A 92 12.08 -11.44 -19.80
N ASN A 93 12.01 -12.76 -19.65
CA ASN A 93 11.25 -13.62 -20.55
C ASN A 93 10.06 -14.19 -19.75
N ASP A 94 8.89 -14.28 -20.37
CA ASP A 94 7.68 -14.82 -19.72
C ASP A 94 7.97 -16.22 -19.15
N ASP A 95 8.68 -17.08 -19.89
CA ASP A 95 9.06 -18.43 -19.44
C ASP A 95 9.96 -18.42 -18.18
N LEU A 96 10.86 -17.43 -18.06
CA LEU A 96 11.77 -17.32 -16.91
C LEU A 96 11.01 -16.88 -15.65
N LEU A 97 10.02 -16.01 -15.82
CA LEU A 97 9.17 -15.55 -14.72
C LEU A 97 8.27 -16.68 -14.22
N GLU A 98 7.69 -17.47 -15.11
CA GLU A 98 6.92 -18.68 -14.75
C GLU A 98 7.81 -19.68 -13.99
N THR A 99 9.01 -19.95 -14.51
CA THR A 99 9.96 -20.87 -13.86
C THR A 99 10.40 -20.38 -12.47
N LEU A 100 10.63 -19.08 -12.31
CA LEU A 100 10.97 -18.49 -11.01
C LEU A 100 9.84 -18.68 -10.01
N ASP A 101 8.60 -18.46 -10.43
CA ASP A 101 7.44 -18.58 -9.55
C ASP A 101 7.21 -20.04 -9.11
N ASP A 102 7.33 -21.00 -10.01
CA ASP A 102 7.24 -22.42 -9.69
C ASP A 102 8.30 -22.83 -8.66
N ASN A 103 9.55 -22.41 -8.85
CA ASN A 103 10.64 -22.64 -7.90
C ASN A 103 10.38 -21.98 -6.54
N LEU A 104 9.83 -20.75 -6.52
CA LEU A 104 9.49 -20.06 -5.27
C LEU A 104 8.35 -20.76 -4.53
N ARG A 105 7.33 -21.25 -5.24
CA ARG A 105 6.24 -22.05 -4.68
C ARG A 105 6.77 -23.34 -4.05
N GLU A 106 7.66 -24.06 -4.75
CA GLU A 106 8.29 -25.28 -4.24
C GLU A 106 9.14 -24.98 -3.00
N LEU A 107 9.99 -23.95 -3.04
CA LEU A 107 10.80 -23.54 -1.90
C LEU A 107 9.92 -23.19 -0.69
N ARG A 108 8.84 -22.43 -0.89
CA ARG A 108 7.88 -22.07 0.18
C ARG A 108 7.27 -23.32 0.83
N GLN A 109 7.04 -24.40 0.09
CA GLN A 109 6.54 -25.67 0.64
C GLN A 109 7.59 -26.42 1.47
N LEU A 110 8.87 -26.31 1.12
CA LEU A 110 9.97 -26.98 1.84
C LEU A 110 10.42 -26.25 3.11
N LEU A 111 10.28 -24.91 3.14
CA LEU A 111 10.73 -24.07 4.25
C LEU A 111 10.19 -24.48 5.64
N PRO A 112 8.87 -24.73 5.83
CA PRO A 112 8.33 -25.09 7.15
C PRO A 112 8.99 -26.33 7.76
N PHE A 113 9.25 -27.34 6.95
CA PHE A 113 9.89 -28.57 7.42
C PHE A 113 11.34 -28.30 7.86
N GLN A 114 12.11 -27.58 7.04
CA GLN A 114 13.50 -27.26 7.35
C GLN A 114 13.62 -26.36 8.59
N ILE A 115 12.77 -25.35 8.71
CA ILE A 115 12.70 -24.45 9.87
C ILE A 115 12.36 -25.27 11.13
N SER A 116 11.36 -26.16 11.04
CA SER A 116 10.97 -27.04 12.15
C SER A 116 12.13 -27.94 12.57
N ALA A 117 12.82 -28.59 11.63
CA ALA A 117 13.97 -29.46 11.93
C ALA A 117 15.10 -28.71 12.65
N LEU A 118 15.45 -27.51 12.18
CA LEU A 118 16.47 -26.66 12.81
C LEU A 118 16.07 -26.26 14.23
N TRP A 119 14.83 -25.83 14.44
CA TRP A 119 14.32 -25.43 15.75
C TRP A 119 14.17 -26.60 16.72
N GLN A 120 13.75 -27.78 16.25
CA GLN A 120 13.70 -28.98 17.08
C GLN A 120 15.09 -29.35 17.61
N ASN A 121 16.13 -29.23 16.78
CA ASN A 121 17.51 -29.48 17.19
C ASN A 121 17.98 -28.48 18.26
N ARG A 122 17.73 -27.17 18.06
CA ARG A 122 18.05 -26.12 19.04
C ARG A 122 17.31 -26.33 20.35
N LYS A 123 15.98 -26.54 20.27
CA LYS A 123 15.12 -26.83 21.42
C LYS A 123 15.62 -28.03 22.22
N ASN A 124 15.93 -29.14 21.56
CA ASN A 124 16.42 -30.35 22.24
C ASN A 124 17.76 -30.11 22.94
N LYS A 125 18.67 -29.35 22.32
CA LYS A 125 19.96 -28.98 22.92
C LYS A 125 19.75 -28.09 24.15
N ALA A 126 18.91 -27.06 24.05
CA ALA A 126 18.61 -26.13 25.13
C ALA A 126 17.91 -26.81 26.31
N LEU A 127 16.89 -27.65 26.05
CA LEU A 127 16.18 -28.38 27.10
C LEU A 127 17.07 -29.38 27.83
N ARG A 128 17.99 -30.06 27.12
CA ARG A 128 18.99 -30.95 27.75
C ARG A 128 19.94 -30.16 28.65
N ALA A 129 20.46 -29.04 28.15
CA ALA A 129 21.35 -28.16 28.92
C ALA A 129 20.66 -27.59 30.17
N LEU A 130 19.41 -27.13 30.04
CA LEU A 130 18.61 -26.63 31.16
C LEU A 130 18.34 -27.74 32.17
N LYS A 131 17.95 -28.95 31.73
CA LYS A 131 17.70 -30.08 32.64
C LYS A 131 18.96 -30.49 33.42
N SER A 132 20.14 -30.40 32.81
CA SER A 132 21.41 -30.69 33.49
C SER A 132 21.86 -29.59 34.45
N ALA A 133 21.63 -28.32 34.11
CA ALA A 133 22.05 -27.18 34.92
C ALA A 133 21.08 -26.88 36.07
N ASP A 134 19.77 -26.90 35.78
CA ASP A 134 18.69 -26.64 36.73
C ASP A 134 17.44 -27.47 36.40
N GLY A 135 17.40 -28.67 36.97
CA GLY A 135 16.25 -29.58 36.83
C GLY A 135 14.96 -29.07 37.48
N THR A 136 15.04 -28.12 38.42
CA THR A 136 13.86 -27.51 39.04
C THR A 136 13.22 -26.49 38.10
N ALA A 137 14.02 -25.58 37.53
CA ALA A 137 13.56 -24.63 36.53
C ALA A 137 12.98 -25.33 35.29
N PHE A 138 13.58 -26.44 34.85
CA PHE A 138 13.03 -27.25 33.76
C PHE A 138 11.59 -27.73 34.06
N LYS A 139 11.31 -28.19 35.29
CA LYS A 139 9.97 -28.63 35.70
C LYS A 139 9.00 -27.45 35.82
N THR A 140 9.48 -26.30 36.30
CA THR A 140 8.67 -25.07 36.43
C THR A 140 8.21 -24.55 35.08
N TRP A 141 9.07 -24.57 34.05
CA TRP A 141 8.72 -24.08 32.71
C TRP A 141 8.01 -25.12 31.84
N PHE A 142 8.56 -26.34 31.77
CA PHE A 142 8.19 -27.36 30.77
C PHE A 142 7.62 -28.65 31.38
N GLY A 143 7.48 -28.71 32.70
CA GLY A 143 6.90 -29.88 33.39
C GLY A 143 5.38 -29.98 33.21
N LYS A 144 4.84 -31.19 33.38
CA LYS A 144 3.38 -31.44 33.30
C LYS A 144 2.57 -30.67 34.36
N ASN A 145 3.19 -30.32 35.49
CA ASN A 145 2.59 -29.57 36.59
C ASN A 145 3.12 -28.13 36.66
N ASN A 146 3.55 -27.56 35.53
CA ASN A 146 4.13 -26.21 35.47
C ASN A 146 3.23 -25.17 36.13
N ARG A 147 1.92 -25.18 35.87
CA ARG A 147 0.95 -24.20 36.39
C ARG A 147 0.93 -24.13 37.92
N THR A 148 1.10 -25.25 38.61
CA THR A 148 1.17 -25.26 40.09
C THR A 148 2.55 -24.90 40.60
N LEU A 149 3.60 -25.30 39.88
CA LEU A 149 4.99 -25.05 40.27
C LEU A 149 5.40 -23.58 40.07
N SER A 150 4.86 -22.92 39.04
CA SER A 150 5.14 -21.53 38.73
C SER A 150 4.30 -20.54 39.53
N ALA A 151 3.22 -20.98 40.19
CA ALA A 151 2.28 -20.10 40.89
C ALA A 151 2.90 -19.30 42.06
N THR A 152 3.97 -19.84 42.66
CA THR A 152 4.68 -19.21 43.78
C THR A 152 5.88 -18.35 43.34
N HIS A 153 6.21 -18.34 42.06
CA HIS A 153 7.36 -17.60 41.53
C HIS A 153 6.90 -16.36 40.77
N LYS A 154 7.65 -15.28 40.91
CA LYS A 154 7.45 -14.09 40.09
C LYS A 154 8.00 -14.31 38.69
N ALA A 155 7.29 -13.80 37.67
CA ALA A 155 7.72 -13.93 36.28
C ALA A 155 9.08 -13.27 36.04
N GLU A 156 9.31 -12.08 36.62
CA GLU A 156 10.58 -11.34 36.54
C GLU A 156 11.81 -12.19 36.90
N GLU A 157 11.75 -12.93 38.01
CA GLU A 157 12.86 -13.76 38.48
C GLU A 157 13.14 -14.95 37.56
N LEU A 158 12.08 -15.54 37.02
CA LEU A 158 12.18 -16.69 36.12
C LEU A 158 12.77 -16.28 34.77
N PHE A 159 12.35 -15.14 34.23
CA PHE A 159 12.90 -14.57 33.00
C PHE A 159 14.36 -14.17 33.20
N GLN A 160 14.68 -13.46 34.29
CA GLN A 160 16.04 -13.03 34.57
C GLN A 160 17.05 -14.20 34.62
N LYS A 161 16.67 -15.32 35.21
CA LYS A 161 17.56 -16.49 35.35
C LYS A 161 17.60 -17.39 34.12
N HIS A 162 16.53 -17.44 33.31
CA HIS A 162 16.35 -18.49 32.30
C HIS A 162 15.90 -18.01 30.91
N ILE A 163 15.97 -16.70 30.61
CA ILE A 163 15.55 -16.15 29.29
C ILE A 163 16.28 -16.81 28.11
N GLN A 164 17.56 -17.12 28.25
CA GLN A 164 18.36 -17.64 27.13
C GLN A 164 17.93 -19.07 26.74
N PRO A 165 17.82 -20.04 27.67
CA PRO A 165 17.19 -21.32 27.38
C PRO A 165 15.74 -21.20 26.89
N LEU A 166 14.96 -20.22 27.40
CA LEU A 166 13.58 -20.02 26.99
C LEU A 166 13.50 -19.62 25.51
N THR A 167 14.27 -18.62 25.08
CA THR A 167 14.28 -18.12 23.69
C THR A 167 14.84 -19.13 22.69
N GLU A 168 15.72 -20.05 23.11
CA GLU A 168 16.15 -21.18 22.26
C GLU A 168 15.04 -22.23 22.04
N THR A 169 14.02 -22.26 22.91
CA THR A 169 12.89 -23.19 22.81
C THR A 169 11.63 -22.54 22.25
N LEU A 170 11.42 -21.26 22.56
CA LEU A 170 10.30 -20.39 22.18
C LEU A 170 10.90 -19.09 21.63
N PRO A 171 11.28 -19.07 20.34
CA PRO A 171 12.05 -17.96 19.77
C PRO A 171 11.25 -16.69 19.53
N VAL A 172 9.93 -16.77 19.63
CA VAL A 172 9.02 -15.64 19.48
C VAL A 172 8.31 -15.44 20.82
N LEU A 173 8.46 -14.24 21.37
CA LEU A 173 7.76 -13.81 22.58
C LEU A 173 6.74 -12.74 22.19
N LEU A 174 5.47 -12.99 22.54
CA LEU A 174 4.37 -12.04 22.35
C LEU A 174 4.00 -11.49 23.73
N VAL A 175 4.21 -10.20 23.93
CA VAL A 175 3.98 -9.50 25.20
C VAL A 175 3.42 -8.11 24.94
N THR A 176 2.72 -7.54 25.92
CA THR A 176 2.37 -6.12 25.90
C THR A 176 3.59 -5.25 26.23
N PRO A 177 3.63 -3.97 25.85
CA PRO A 177 4.72 -3.05 26.20
C PRO A 177 4.99 -3.02 27.72
N GLN A 178 3.94 -3.01 28.53
CA GLN A 178 4.06 -3.04 29.98
C GLN A 178 4.76 -4.31 30.50
N VAL A 179 4.44 -5.48 29.94
CA VAL A 179 5.09 -6.75 30.33
C VAL A 179 6.54 -6.79 29.84
N ALA A 180 6.84 -6.19 28.69
CA ALA A 180 8.22 -6.05 28.21
C ALA A 180 9.07 -5.24 29.20
N LEU A 181 8.52 -4.15 29.76
CA LEU A 181 9.15 -3.33 30.79
C LEU A 181 9.33 -4.09 32.12
N ASP A 182 8.22 -4.61 32.67
CA ASP A 182 8.20 -5.13 34.04
C ASP A 182 8.89 -6.50 34.18
N VAL A 183 8.98 -7.27 33.09
CA VAL A 183 9.47 -8.66 33.15
C VAL A 183 10.67 -8.88 32.23
N VAL A 184 10.54 -8.53 30.95
CA VAL A 184 11.54 -8.95 29.95
C VAL A 184 12.81 -8.09 30.06
N GLN A 185 12.69 -6.79 30.30
CA GLN A 185 13.83 -5.88 30.44
C GLN A 185 14.79 -6.31 31.57
N LEU A 186 14.25 -6.83 32.68
CA LEU A 186 15.03 -7.29 33.84
C LEU A 186 15.95 -8.48 33.53
N SER A 187 15.74 -9.14 32.39
CA SER A 187 16.60 -10.23 31.92
C SER A 187 17.85 -9.75 31.16
N ASN A 188 17.98 -8.45 30.88
CA ASN A 188 19.07 -7.85 30.11
C ASN A 188 19.30 -8.52 28.73
N MET A 189 18.27 -9.16 28.18
CA MET A 189 18.32 -9.80 26.88
C MET A 189 18.13 -8.76 25.77
N THR A 190 19.01 -8.82 24.75
CA THR A 190 18.83 -8.04 23.52
C THR A 190 18.34 -8.95 22.41
N PHE A 191 17.18 -8.63 21.85
CA PHE A 191 16.57 -9.32 20.71
C PHE A 191 17.13 -8.80 19.39
N ASP A 192 17.25 -9.69 18.40
CA ASP A 192 17.69 -9.30 17.06
C ASP A 192 16.67 -8.39 16.37
N VAL A 193 15.38 -8.65 16.62
CA VAL A 193 14.25 -7.87 16.08
C VAL A 193 13.16 -7.76 17.14
N VAL A 194 12.65 -6.55 17.34
CA VAL A 194 11.41 -6.28 18.09
C VAL A 194 10.39 -5.69 17.13
N LEU A 195 9.21 -6.28 17.08
CA LEU A 195 8.08 -5.83 16.27
C LEU A 195 7.05 -5.20 17.19
N VAL A 196 6.69 -3.94 16.95
CA VAL A 196 5.61 -3.26 17.67
C VAL A 196 4.45 -3.09 16.70
N ASP A 197 3.35 -3.79 16.99
CA ASP A 197 2.12 -3.71 16.19
C ASP A 197 1.15 -2.70 16.80
N GLU A 198 0.26 -2.12 15.98
CA GLU A 198 -0.73 -1.11 16.39
C GLU A 198 -0.12 0.07 17.18
N ALA A 199 1.09 0.50 16.82
CA ALA A 199 1.90 1.45 17.60
C ALA A 199 1.31 2.85 17.78
N HIS A 200 0.36 3.22 16.92
CA HIS A 200 -0.38 4.48 17.03
C HIS A 200 -1.35 4.50 18.21
N ASN A 201 -1.64 3.36 18.83
CA ASN A 201 -2.43 3.28 20.06
C ASN A 201 -1.57 3.17 21.33
N ILE A 202 -0.25 3.20 21.19
CA ILE A 202 0.66 2.98 22.31
C ILE A 202 1.32 4.32 22.65
N PRO A 203 1.16 4.82 23.89
CA PRO A 203 1.85 6.01 24.33
C PRO A 203 3.37 5.82 24.25
N LYS A 204 4.11 6.81 23.73
CA LYS A 204 5.57 6.71 23.60
C LYS A 204 6.28 6.38 24.93
N GLN A 205 5.74 6.81 26.06
CA GLN A 205 6.31 6.56 27.40
C GLN A 205 6.40 5.07 27.70
N GLU A 206 5.46 4.28 27.19
CA GLU A 206 5.42 2.84 27.40
C GLU A 206 6.45 2.09 26.56
N CYS A 207 7.01 2.70 25.52
CA CYS A 207 7.87 2.00 24.55
C CYS A 207 9.36 2.40 24.57
N TYR A 208 9.78 3.38 25.35
CA TYR A 208 11.19 3.83 25.39
C TYR A 208 12.19 2.70 25.68
N HIS A 209 11.83 1.78 26.58
CA HIS A 209 12.69 0.66 26.97
C HIS A 209 12.96 -0.33 25.80
N LEU A 210 12.10 -0.35 24.77
CA LEU A 210 12.25 -1.24 23.63
C LEU A 210 13.47 -0.91 22.76
N PHE A 211 13.94 0.34 22.76
CA PHE A 211 15.14 0.74 22.04
C PHE A 211 16.41 0.07 22.57
N GLU A 212 16.48 -0.19 23.88
CA GLU A 212 17.63 -0.88 24.49
C GLU A 212 17.54 -2.40 24.33
N MET A 213 16.34 -2.93 24.16
CA MET A 213 16.07 -4.36 24.03
C MET A 213 16.22 -4.90 22.61
N ALA A 214 16.35 -4.04 21.60
CA ALA A 214 16.30 -4.44 20.19
C ALA A 214 17.54 -4.00 19.42
N LYS A 215 18.13 -4.90 18.62
CA LYS A 215 19.10 -4.50 17.58
C LYS A 215 18.39 -3.81 16.41
N ASN A 216 17.21 -4.30 16.05
CA ASN A 216 16.34 -3.71 15.05
C ASN A 216 14.94 -3.58 15.63
N LEU A 217 14.41 -2.36 15.63
CA LEU A 217 13.04 -2.08 16.04
C LEU A 217 12.22 -1.77 14.79
N VAL A 218 11.12 -2.50 14.60
CA VAL A 218 10.17 -2.28 13.50
C VAL A 218 8.82 -1.95 14.09
N VAL A 219 8.24 -0.85 13.63
CA VAL A 219 6.99 -0.29 14.16
C VAL A 219 5.95 -0.33 13.06
N PHE A 220 4.80 -0.92 13.35
CA PHE A 220 3.64 -1.00 12.46
C PHE A 220 2.49 -0.19 13.04
N GLY A 221 1.78 0.53 12.17
CA GLY A 221 0.60 1.30 12.57
C GLY A 221 -0.01 2.06 11.39
N ASP A 222 -1.20 2.62 11.62
CA ASP A 222 -1.93 3.44 10.67
C ASP A 222 -2.49 4.66 11.42
N SER A 223 -1.93 5.85 11.16
CA SER A 223 -2.36 7.08 11.81
C SER A 223 -3.83 7.43 11.55
N LYS A 224 -4.44 6.87 10.49
CA LYS A 224 -5.89 7.03 10.21
C LYS A 224 -6.79 6.16 11.08
N GLN A 225 -6.23 5.33 11.94
CA GLN A 225 -6.96 4.45 12.85
C GLN A 225 -6.69 4.79 14.32
N ASP A 226 -6.03 5.92 14.58
CA ASP A 226 -5.75 6.39 15.93
C ASP A 226 -7.04 6.65 16.74
N MET A 227 -7.20 5.89 17.82
CA MET A 227 -8.32 6.01 18.76
C MET A 227 -8.05 7.01 19.89
N THR A 228 -6.85 7.58 19.91
CA THR A 228 -6.36 8.54 20.88
C THR A 228 -5.78 9.81 20.23
N PRO A 229 -6.47 10.47 19.28
CA PRO A 229 -5.92 11.62 18.53
C PRO A 229 -5.67 12.87 19.36
N PHE A 230 -6.00 12.84 20.65
CA PHE A 230 -5.75 13.92 21.61
C PHE A 230 -4.60 13.59 22.57
N ALA A 231 -4.09 12.35 22.57
CA ALA A 231 -2.91 11.99 23.34
C ALA A 231 -1.68 12.56 22.64
N GLU A 232 -0.84 13.29 23.38
CA GLU A 232 0.40 13.83 22.81
C GLU A 232 1.40 12.69 22.50
N ASP A 233 1.82 12.63 21.25
CA ASP A 233 2.89 11.79 20.70
C ASP A 233 2.74 10.28 20.95
N ASP A 234 1.95 9.59 20.11
CA ASP A 234 1.95 8.14 20.03
C ASP A 234 3.33 7.59 19.58
N PHE A 235 3.56 6.28 19.76
CA PHE A 235 4.86 5.70 19.45
C PHE A 235 5.20 5.71 17.95
N LEU A 236 4.20 5.63 17.07
CA LEU A 236 4.39 5.69 15.62
C LEU A 236 4.85 7.09 15.18
N GLU A 237 4.16 8.14 15.62
CA GLU A 237 4.51 9.54 15.34
C GLU A 237 5.85 9.90 15.96
N PHE A 238 6.13 9.45 17.18
CA PHE A 238 7.43 9.63 17.82
C PHE A 238 8.58 9.04 16.98
N CYS A 239 8.41 7.80 16.49
CA CYS A 239 9.41 7.15 15.64
C CYS A 239 9.61 7.90 14.30
N GLN A 240 8.55 8.46 13.72
CA GLN A 240 8.65 9.31 12.53
C GLN A 240 9.40 10.62 12.85
N GLY A 241 9.10 11.25 14.00
CA GLY A 241 9.73 12.49 14.44
C GLY A 241 11.24 12.40 14.68
N ILE A 242 11.74 11.24 15.14
CA ILE A 242 13.19 10.99 15.28
C ILE A 242 13.89 10.62 13.97
N GLY A 243 13.17 10.59 12.84
CA GLY A 243 13.74 10.30 11.53
C GLY A 243 13.89 8.81 11.21
N ALA A 244 13.08 7.94 11.81
CA ALA A 244 13.06 6.52 11.43
C ALA A 244 12.70 6.37 9.94
N ARG A 245 13.25 5.32 9.29
CA ARG A 245 12.94 5.02 7.89
C ARG A 245 11.49 4.54 7.78
N THR A 246 10.63 5.35 7.16
CA THR A 246 9.22 5.01 6.96
C THR A 246 9.00 4.35 5.60
N HIS A 247 8.28 3.24 5.60
CA HIS A 247 7.80 2.57 4.39
C HIS A 247 6.28 2.49 4.44
N GLN A 248 5.62 3.07 3.44
CA GLN A 248 4.16 3.01 3.33
C GLN A 248 3.74 1.76 2.56
N LEU A 249 2.89 0.93 3.18
CA LEU A 249 2.31 -0.23 2.51
C LEU A 249 1.18 0.23 1.60
N GLU A 250 1.39 0.08 0.29
CA GLU A 250 0.42 0.55 -0.71
C GLU A 250 -0.68 -0.47 -1.01
N TYR A 251 -0.60 -1.71 -0.53
CA TYR A 251 -1.51 -2.78 -0.95
C TYR A 251 -2.39 -3.28 0.19
N GLN A 252 -3.69 -3.41 -0.08
CA GLN A 252 -4.67 -3.99 0.83
C GLN A 252 -5.16 -5.34 0.32
N HIS A 253 -5.24 -6.33 1.21
CA HIS A 253 -5.58 -7.72 0.89
C HIS A 253 -6.96 -8.17 1.40
N GLN A 254 -7.79 -7.26 1.91
CA GLN A 254 -9.11 -7.63 2.40
C GLN A 254 -10.07 -7.92 1.25
N ASP A 255 -11.02 -8.83 1.49
CA ASP A 255 -11.97 -9.34 0.51
C ASP A 255 -13.30 -8.55 0.50
N SER A 256 -13.22 -7.22 0.42
CA SER A 256 -14.41 -6.34 0.42
C SER A 256 -14.88 -6.04 -1.01
N PRO A 257 -16.19 -5.80 -1.23
CA PRO A 257 -16.73 -5.34 -2.52
C PRO A 257 -16.13 -4.00 -2.97
N GLU A 258 -16.01 -3.80 -4.28
CA GLU A 258 -15.37 -2.63 -4.88
C GLU A 258 -16.10 -1.32 -4.52
N GLU A 259 -17.42 -1.37 -4.42
CA GLU A 259 -18.26 -0.23 -4.07
C GLU A 259 -17.92 0.33 -2.68
N TRP A 260 -17.70 -0.55 -1.69
CA TRP A 260 -17.28 -0.16 -0.34
C TRP A 260 -15.84 0.33 -0.28
N VAL A 261 -14.95 -0.25 -1.09
CA VAL A 261 -13.56 0.23 -1.23
C VAL A 261 -13.54 1.66 -1.76
N ARG A 262 -14.33 1.94 -2.80
CA ARG A 262 -14.47 3.28 -3.38
C ARG A 262 -15.06 4.26 -2.38
N PHE A 263 -16.08 3.86 -1.62
CA PHE A 263 -16.63 4.67 -0.54
C PHE A 263 -15.55 5.04 0.47
N ASN A 264 -14.82 4.06 1.01
CA ASN A 264 -13.75 4.28 2.00
C ASN A 264 -12.62 5.16 1.45
N LYS A 265 -12.26 4.98 0.18
CA LYS A 265 -11.25 5.79 -0.49
C LYS A 265 -11.64 7.26 -0.61
N ILE A 266 -12.89 7.55 -0.93
CA ILE A 266 -13.40 8.92 -1.03
C ILE A 266 -13.60 9.52 0.37
N ALA A 267 -14.18 8.76 1.31
CA ALA A 267 -14.52 9.24 2.64
C ALA A 267 -13.30 9.50 3.54
N PHE A 268 -12.28 8.62 3.48
CA PHE A 268 -11.12 8.67 4.39
C PHE A 268 -9.77 8.87 3.67
N GLY A 269 -9.78 8.97 2.33
CA GLY A 269 -8.57 9.19 1.55
C GLY A 269 -7.58 8.02 1.61
N THR A 270 -8.05 6.77 1.64
CA THR A 270 -7.15 5.61 1.75
C THR A 270 -6.33 5.42 0.46
N PRO A 271 -4.99 5.35 0.54
CA PRO A 271 -4.12 5.30 -0.65
C PRO A 271 -3.95 3.88 -1.21
N TYR A 272 -4.62 2.88 -0.64
CA TYR A 272 -4.33 1.48 -0.92
C TYR A 272 -4.79 1.05 -2.32
N LYS A 273 -3.88 0.43 -3.04
CA LYS A 273 -4.12 -0.43 -4.20
C LYS A 273 -4.64 -1.78 -3.69
N ARG A 274 -5.53 -2.42 -4.44
CA ARG A 274 -6.13 -3.70 -4.03
C ARG A 274 -6.32 -4.60 -5.24
N LEU A 275 -6.29 -5.91 -4.98
CA LEU A 275 -6.77 -6.94 -5.89
C LEU A 275 -8.29 -6.98 -5.75
N PRO A 276 -9.05 -6.67 -6.80
CA PRO A 276 -10.51 -6.71 -6.74
C PRO A 276 -11.00 -8.10 -6.29
N SER A 277 -11.98 -8.11 -5.39
CA SER A 277 -12.55 -9.32 -4.80
C SER A 277 -13.44 -10.10 -5.76
N GLY A 278 -13.93 -9.46 -6.82
CA GLY A 278 -14.97 -10.02 -7.71
C GLY A 278 -16.35 -10.13 -7.04
N ARG A 279 -16.51 -9.63 -5.81
CA ARG A 279 -17.79 -9.63 -5.08
C ARG A 279 -18.63 -8.42 -5.43
N ILE A 280 -19.94 -8.63 -5.46
CA ILE A 280 -20.93 -7.58 -5.70
C ILE A 280 -21.45 -7.08 -4.36
N ALA A 281 -21.43 -5.77 -4.13
CA ALA A 281 -21.84 -5.21 -2.84
C ALA A 281 -23.31 -5.49 -2.49
N ARG A 282 -24.17 -5.71 -3.49
CA ARG A 282 -25.58 -6.08 -3.32
C ARG A 282 -25.77 -7.34 -2.46
N GLU A 283 -24.90 -8.33 -2.60
CA GLU A 283 -25.00 -9.60 -1.85
C GLU A 283 -24.32 -9.51 -0.47
N ALA A 284 -23.43 -8.54 -0.31
CA ALA A 284 -22.63 -8.32 0.88
C ALA A 284 -23.21 -7.26 1.83
N THR A 285 -24.23 -6.49 1.40
CA THR A 285 -24.77 -5.35 2.16
C THR A 285 -26.23 -5.57 2.53
N VAL A 286 -26.52 -5.47 3.82
CA VAL A 286 -27.88 -5.41 4.36
C VAL A 286 -28.00 -4.15 5.20
N VAL A 287 -28.99 -3.34 4.94
CA VAL A 287 -29.30 -2.11 5.66
C VAL A 287 -30.77 -2.12 6.05
N ALA A 288 -31.07 -1.64 7.26
CA ALA A 288 -32.44 -1.40 7.68
C ALA A 288 -32.52 -0.06 8.41
N ASN A 289 -33.41 0.80 7.90
CA ASN A 289 -33.91 1.93 8.64
C ASN A 289 -35.00 1.43 9.60
N VAL A 290 -34.71 1.42 10.89
CA VAL A 290 -35.65 0.92 11.91
C VAL A 290 -36.52 2.03 12.49
N GLU A 291 -36.36 3.27 12.01
CA GLU A 291 -37.06 4.48 12.49
C GLU A 291 -37.04 4.57 14.03
N GLY A 292 -35.94 4.13 14.62
CA GLY A 292 -35.72 4.10 16.06
C GLY A 292 -35.52 5.48 16.65
N ARG A 293 -35.77 5.59 17.95
CA ARG A 293 -35.53 6.83 18.69
C ARG A 293 -34.27 6.70 19.52
N TYR A 294 -33.42 7.71 19.44
CA TYR A 294 -32.23 7.80 20.28
C TYR A 294 -32.60 8.47 21.60
N ASP A 295 -32.41 7.74 22.70
CA ASP A 295 -32.60 8.29 24.03
C ASP A 295 -31.28 8.89 24.54
N GLU A 296 -31.23 10.22 24.62
CA GLU A 296 -30.03 10.95 25.07
C GLU A 296 -29.65 10.62 26.51
N SER A 297 -30.61 10.24 27.36
CA SER A 297 -30.38 9.95 28.78
C SER A 297 -29.71 8.60 29.00
N SER A 298 -30.12 7.58 28.24
CA SER A 298 -29.53 6.24 28.30
C SER A 298 -28.41 6.05 27.30
N GLY A 299 -28.32 6.87 26.25
CA GLY A 299 -27.35 6.73 25.16
C GLY A 299 -27.63 5.51 24.26
N THR A 300 -28.89 5.06 24.20
CA THR A 300 -29.28 3.81 23.54
C THR A 300 -30.38 4.01 22.49
N ASN A 301 -30.49 3.02 21.59
CA ASN A 301 -31.58 2.88 20.65
C ASN A 301 -32.07 1.43 20.65
N GLU A 302 -33.20 1.21 21.32
CA GLU A 302 -33.81 -0.11 21.51
C GLU A 302 -34.32 -0.73 20.20
N ALA A 303 -34.75 0.09 19.23
CA ALA A 303 -35.22 -0.44 17.95
C ALA A 303 -34.06 -1.05 17.14
N GLU A 304 -32.91 -0.37 17.12
CA GLU A 304 -31.71 -0.91 16.48
C GLU A 304 -31.19 -2.15 17.21
N ALA A 305 -31.18 -2.15 18.55
CA ALA A 305 -30.75 -3.30 19.34
C ALA A 305 -31.58 -4.56 19.03
N ARG A 306 -32.91 -4.42 18.89
CA ARG A 306 -33.80 -5.50 18.47
C ARG A 306 -33.49 -5.99 17.06
N GLN A 307 -33.30 -5.08 16.11
CA GLN A 307 -32.98 -5.44 14.73
C GLN A 307 -31.67 -6.23 14.63
N ILE A 308 -30.65 -5.89 15.43
CA ILE A 308 -29.41 -6.67 15.52
C ILE A 308 -29.70 -8.10 15.98
N ILE A 309 -30.51 -8.28 17.03
CA ILE A 309 -30.89 -9.61 17.54
C ILE A 309 -31.68 -10.40 16.50
N ASP A 310 -32.59 -9.75 15.78
CA ASP A 310 -33.36 -10.38 14.71
C ASP A 310 -32.44 -10.87 13.59
N TRP A 311 -31.45 -10.07 13.19
CA TRP A 311 -30.45 -10.50 12.20
C TRP A 311 -29.56 -11.63 12.69
N LEU A 312 -29.16 -11.66 13.97
CA LEU A 312 -28.42 -12.80 14.52
C LEU A 312 -29.20 -14.11 14.38
N ASN A 313 -30.53 -14.08 14.50
CA ASN A 313 -31.35 -15.27 14.33
C ASN A 313 -31.45 -15.76 12.88
N LEU A 314 -31.18 -14.89 11.89
CA LEU A 314 -31.15 -15.22 10.47
C LEU A 314 -29.82 -15.81 10.01
N ILE A 315 -28.76 -15.69 10.81
CA ILE A 315 -27.44 -16.22 10.43
C ILE A 315 -27.47 -17.74 10.50
N GLU A 316 -26.93 -18.36 9.44
CA GLU A 316 -26.84 -19.81 9.29
C GLU A 316 -25.37 -20.27 9.25
N PRO A 317 -25.09 -21.54 9.60
CA PRO A 317 -23.75 -22.11 9.51
C PRO A 317 -23.22 -22.13 8.08
N THR A 318 -21.92 -21.91 7.91
CA THR A 318 -21.29 -21.96 6.59
C THR A 318 -21.21 -23.42 6.12
N ALA A 319 -21.76 -23.71 4.93
CA ALA A 319 -21.82 -25.06 4.36
C ALA A 319 -20.46 -25.78 4.29
N ALA A 320 -19.37 -25.03 4.11
CA ALA A 320 -18.01 -25.59 3.99
C ALA A 320 -17.38 -26.05 5.31
N ARG A 321 -17.77 -25.47 6.46
CA ARG A 321 -17.12 -25.74 7.76
C ARG A 321 -18.05 -26.34 8.80
N SER A 322 -19.36 -26.38 8.55
CA SER A 322 -20.38 -26.75 9.57
C SER A 322 -20.28 -25.93 10.87
N THR A 323 -19.59 -24.79 10.83
CA THR A 323 -19.43 -23.84 11.94
C THR A 323 -20.04 -22.51 11.55
N TYR A 324 -20.37 -21.70 12.56
CA TYR A 324 -20.78 -20.34 12.29
C TYR A 324 -19.57 -19.49 11.84
N PRO A 325 -19.80 -18.49 10.99
CA PRO A 325 -18.83 -17.44 10.70
C PRO A 325 -18.53 -16.62 11.96
N VAL A 326 -17.37 -15.97 11.98
CA VAL A 326 -17.01 -15.04 13.06
C VAL A 326 -17.88 -13.79 12.90
N VAL A 327 -18.75 -13.52 13.88
CA VAL A 327 -19.69 -12.40 13.83
C VAL A 327 -19.27 -11.32 14.83
N GLY A 328 -19.12 -10.09 14.37
CA GLY A 328 -18.93 -8.93 15.23
C GLY A 328 -20.20 -8.10 15.30
N ILE A 329 -20.56 -7.60 16.48
CA ILE A 329 -21.56 -6.55 16.65
C ILE A 329 -20.82 -5.27 17.05
N ALA A 330 -20.94 -4.22 16.24
CA ALA A 330 -20.31 -2.94 16.47
C ALA A 330 -21.35 -1.88 16.79
N CYS A 331 -21.15 -1.16 17.89
CA CYS A 331 -22.04 -0.10 18.35
C CYS A 331 -21.28 1.22 18.42
N SER A 332 -21.91 2.34 18.04
CA SER A 332 -21.26 3.64 18.15
C SER A 332 -21.07 4.08 19.61
N THR A 333 -22.04 3.82 20.49
CA THR A 333 -21.97 4.15 21.93
C THR A 333 -21.65 2.93 22.79
N VAL A 334 -20.97 3.18 23.92
CA VAL A 334 -20.69 2.14 24.94
C VAL A 334 -22.00 1.63 25.55
N GLN A 335 -22.96 2.52 25.79
CA GLN A 335 -24.24 2.17 26.37
C GLN A 335 -25.05 1.24 25.47
N GLN A 336 -25.02 1.43 24.14
CA GLN A 336 -25.66 0.50 23.22
C GLN A 336 -24.97 -0.87 23.22
N ARG A 337 -23.63 -0.90 23.23
CA ARG A 337 -22.87 -2.16 23.33
C ARG A 337 -23.31 -2.93 24.59
N ASP A 338 -23.39 -2.26 25.73
CA ASP A 338 -23.78 -2.86 27.00
C ASP A 338 -25.25 -3.32 27.00
N LEU A 339 -26.13 -2.57 26.35
CA LEU A 339 -27.54 -2.96 26.14
C LEU A 339 -27.63 -4.27 25.36
N ILE A 340 -26.97 -4.36 24.19
CA ILE A 340 -27.02 -5.56 23.35
C ILE A 340 -26.35 -6.74 24.05
N ALA A 341 -25.17 -6.54 24.66
CA ALA A 341 -24.49 -7.58 25.43
C ALA A 341 -25.37 -8.10 26.59
N GLY A 342 -26.05 -7.19 27.29
CA GLY A 342 -27.01 -7.52 28.34
C GLY A 342 -28.23 -8.29 27.83
N GLN A 343 -28.76 -7.93 26.66
CA GLN A 343 -29.87 -8.65 26.01
C GLN A 343 -29.44 -10.07 25.59
N LEU A 344 -28.26 -10.24 24.99
CA LEU A 344 -27.70 -11.56 24.65
C LEU A 344 -27.50 -12.43 25.90
N LEU A 345 -27.02 -11.85 27.00
CA LEU A 345 -26.88 -12.55 28.27
C LEU A 345 -28.25 -13.02 28.80
N LYS A 346 -29.28 -12.17 28.76
CA LYS A 346 -30.64 -12.51 29.19
C LYS A 346 -31.24 -13.64 28.35
N ILE A 347 -31.08 -13.59 27.03
CA ILE A 347 -31.54 -14.65 26.10
C ILE A 347 -30.92 -16.00 26.48
N ARG A 348 -29.61 -16.02 26.75
CA ARG A 348 -28.89 -17.22 27.18
C ARG A 348 -29.35 -17.75 28.54
N GLN A 349 -29.47 -16.88 29.54
CA GLN A 349 -29.88 -17.28 30.89
C GLN A 349 -31.31 -17.82 30.93
N ARG A 350 -32.21 -17.24 30.14
CA ARG A 350 -33.64 -17.60 30.09
C ARG A 350 -33.96 -18.67 29.03
N LYS A 351 -32.97 -19.15 28.26
CA LYS A 351 -33.14 -20.10 27.15
C LYS A 351 -34.27 -19.70 26.19
N GLN A 352 -34.31 -18.41 25.83
CA GLN A 352 -35.30 -17.88 24.88
C GLN A 352 -35.06 -18.46 23.46
N PRO A 353 -36.05 -18.37 22.55
CA PRO A 353 -35.86 -18.78 21.16
C PRO A 353 -34.60 -18.14 20.54
N GLY A 354 -33.77 -18.94 19.87
CA GLY A 354 -32.48 -18.49 19.32
C GLY A 354 -31.26 -18.66 20.24
N PHE A 355 -31.43 -19.09 21.51
CA PHE A 355 -30.28 -19.23 22.43
C PHE A 355 -29.20 -20.21 21.93
N GLU A 356 -29.60 -21.32 21.29
CA GLU A 356 -28.66 -22.34 20.79
C GLU A 356 -27.75 -21.76 19.70
N LYS A 357 -28.32 -20.98 18.78
CA LYS A 357 -27.58 -20.29 17.72
C LYS A 357 -26.57 -19.31 18.33
N ILE A 358 -27.02 -18.44 19.23
CA ILE A 358 -26.15 -17.45 19.90
C ILE A 358 -25.02 -18.16 20.66
N GLN A 359 -25.29 -19.29 21.33
CA GLN A 359 -24.28 -20.05 22.03
C GLN A 359 -23.22 -20.63 21.07
N GLN A 360 -23.65 -21.19 19.94
CA GLN A 360 -22.72 -21.70 18.91
C GLN A 360 -21.90 -20.59 18.25
N MET A 361 -22.50 -19.43 18.03
CA MET A 361 -21.81 -18.25 17.48
C MET A 361 -20.78 -17.69 18.48
N LEU A 362 -21.09 -17.65 19.78
CA LEU A 362 -20.12 -17.28 20.83
C LEU A 362 -18.91 -18.21 20.85
N LEU A 363 -19.14 -19.53 20.71
CA LEU A 363 -18.04 -20.49 20.59
C LEU A 363 -17.22 -20.30 19.31
N SER A 364 -17.84 -19.74 18.26
CA SER A 364 -17.19 -19.40 16.99
C SER A 364 -16.55 -18.01 16.98
N GLY A 365 -16.66 -17.24 18.08
CA GLY A 365 -16.04 -15.91 18.22
C GLY A 365 -17.00 -14.71 18.14
N LEU A 366 -18.30 -14.87 18.39
CA LEU A 366 -19.24 -13.74 18.48
C LEU A 366 -18.79 -12.74 19.56
N GLY A 367 -18.62 -11.48 19.18
CA GLY A 367 -18.27 -10.40 20.11
C GLY A 367 -19.16 -9.16 19.93
N VAL A 368 -19.35 -8.41 21.01
CA VAL A 368 -20.05 -7.11 21.02
C VAL A 368 -19.05 -6.04 21.41
N TYR A 369 -18.84 -5.07 20.53
CA TYR A 369 -17.79 -4.07 20.62
C TYR A 369 -18.36 -2.67 20.44
N GLN A 370 -17.77 -1.70 21.11
CA GLN A 370 -17.85 -0.30 20.67
C GLN A 370 -16.90 -0.10 19.48
N PHE A 371 -17.16 0.88 18.60
CA PHE A 371 -16.39 1.09 17.37
C PHE A 371 -14.86 1.17 17.57
N ALA A 372 -14.36 1.81 18.64
CA ALA A 372 -12.93 1.87 18.96
C ALA A 372 -12.36 0.50 19.39
N GLU A 373 -13.18 -0.34 20.01
CA GLU A 373 -12.77 -1.68 20.48
C GLU A 373 -12.68 -2.71 19.36
N LEU A 374 -13.19 -2.37 18.17
CA LEU A 374 -13.13 -3.23 16.99
C LEU A 374 -11.74 -3.24 16.35
N GLN A 375 -10.83 -2.41 16.83
CA GLN A 375 -9.47 -2.34 16.32
C GLN A 375 -8.69 -3.65 16.57
N GLY A 376 -7.88 -4.04 15.58
CA GLY A 376 -7.17 -5.33 15.57
C GLY A 376 -8.08 -6.55 15.45
N GLN A 377 -9.41 -6.39 15.49
CA GLN A 377 -10.36 -7.49 15.31
C GLN A 377 -10.68 -7.66 13.83
N HIS A 378 -10.82 -8.91 13.40
CA HIS A 378 -11.30 -9.25 12.06
C HIS A 378 -12.49 -10.19 12.18
N VAL A 379 -13.58 -9.85 11.48
CA VAL A 379 -14.83 -10.63 11.52
C VAL A 379 -15.29 -10.93 10.10
N ASP A 380 -15.92 -12.10 9.94
CA ASP A 380 -16.51 -12.50 8.67
C ASP A 380 -17.76 -11.66 8.38
N MET A 381 -18.62 -11.49 9.39
CA MET A 381 -19.81 -10.65 9.31
C MET A 381 -19.84 -9.60 10.40
N LEU A 382 -20.17 -8.36 10.03
CA LEU A 382 -20.25 -7.24 10.97
C LEU A 382 -21.67 -6.67 10.99
N LEU A 383 -22.27 -6.65 12.18
CA LEU A 383 -23.56 -6.05 12.46
C LEU A 383 -23.33 -4.71 13.15
N ILE A 384 -23.71 -3.63 12.49
CA ILE A 384 -23.48 -2.25 12.91
C ILE A 384 -24.78 -1.66 13.44
N SER A 385 -24.76 -1.11 14.66
CA SER A 385 -25.78 -0.21 15.18
C SER A 385 -25.19 1.20 15.25
N LEU A 386 -25.71 2.11 14.43
CA LEU A 386 -25.26 3.52 14.40
C LEU A 386 -25.76 4.31 15.62
N THR A 387 -26.75 3.77 16.33
CA THR A 387 -27.47 4.24 17.53
C THR A 387 -28.22 5.55 17.37
N HIS A 388 -27.64 6.52 16.66
CA HIS A 388 -28.20 7.85 16.53
C HIS A 388 -29.40 7.86 15.58
N GLY A 389 -30.48 8.46 16.05
CA GLY A 389 -31.72 8.70 15.33
C GLY A 389 -32.38 9.98 15.83
N THR A 390 -33.65 10.17 15.48
CA THR A 390 -34.45 11.30 15.99
C THR A 390 -34.73 11.14 17.48
N THR A 391 -34.66 12.23 18.26
CA THR A 391 -34.93 12.20 19.70
C THR A 391 -36.43 12.30 20.02
N ASP A 392 -37.20 12.94 19.13
CA ASP A 392 -38.63 13.15 19.30
C ASP A 392 -39.42 12.80 18.02
N ALA A 393 -40.75 12.85 18.12
CA ALA A 393 -41.65 12.64 16.97
C ALA A 393 -41.65 13.82 15.98
N GLN A 394 -40.99 14.94 16.32
CA GLN A 394 -40.87 16.13 15.48
C GLN A 394 -39.61 16.10 14.60
N GLY A 395 -38.76 15.08 14.75
CA GLY A 395 -37.57 14.88 13.94
C GLY A 395 -36.34 15.63 14.43
N SER A 396 -36.32 16.07 15.70
CA SER A 396 -35.17 16.76 16.29
C SER A 396 -33.93 15.84 16.32
N LEU A 397 -32.79 16.39 15.89
CA LEU A 397 -31.50 15.69 15.87
C LEU A 397 -30.77 15.89 17.19
N THR A 398 -30.11 14.84 17.67
CA THR A 398 -29.28 14.91 18.88
C THR A 398 -27.99 15.70 18.64
N ARG A 399 -27.54 16.43 19.66
CA ARG A 399 -26.22 17.08 19.67
C ARG A 399 -25.09 16.05 19.65
N HIS A 400 -25.34 14.81 20.02
CA HIS A 400 -24.30 13.77 20.02
C HIS A 400 -23.79 13.44 18.61
N LEU A 401 -24.53 13.79 17.55
CA LEU A 401 -24.06 13.67 16.17
C LEU A 401 -22.81 14.52 15.89
N HIS A 402 -22.56 15.58 16.67
CA HIS A 402 -21.33 16.37 16.55
C HIS A 402 -20.06 15.55 16.77
N PHE A 403 -20.14 14.43 17.50
CA PHE A 403 -19.04 13.50 17.69
C PHE A 403 -18.45 13.02 16.36
N TRP A 404 -19.28 12.75 15.35
CA TRP A 404 -18.82 12.27 14.05
C TRP A 404 -17.99 13.29 13.28
N ASN A 405 -18.09 14.57 13.62
CA ASN A 405 -17.30 15.63 13.01
C ASN A 405 -15.91 15.77 13.66
N THR A 406 -15.62 15.02 14.72
CA THR A 406 -14.29 14.95 15.34
C THR A 406 -13.40 13.95 14.60
N GLN A 407 -12.08 14.11 14.71
CA GLN A 407 -11.11 13.16 14.14
C GLN A 407 -11.34 11.73 14.68
N LEU A 408 -11.61 11.60 15.98
CA LEU A 408 -11.92 10.31 16.61
C LEU A 408 -13.17 9.65 16.01
N GLY A 409 -14.23 10.42 15.77
CA GLY A 409 -15.44 9.91 15.12
C GLY A 409 -15.19 9.41 13.70
N LEU A 410 -14.40 10.15 12.92
CA LEU A 410 -14.00 9.74 11.56
C LEU A 410 -13.13 8.47 11.58
N ASN A 411 -12.15 8.38 12.48
CA ASN A 411 -11.30 7.21 12.65
C ASN A 411 -12.12 5.97 13.05
N GLN A 412 -13.10 6.12 13.95
CA GLN A 412 -14.02 5.04 14.32
C GLN A 412 -14.87 4.55 13.14
N LEU A 413 -15.40 5.44 12.30
CA LEU A 413 -16.12 5.04 11.09
C LEU A 413 -15.20 4.30 10.10
N HIS A 414 -13.98 4.80 9.90
CA HIS A 414 -13.00 4.16 9.03
C HIS A 414 -12.66 2.75 9.50
N VAL A 415 -12.44 2.57 10.80
CA VAL A 415 -12.21 1.25 11.40
C VAL A 415 -13.39 0.34 11.13
N VAL A 416 -14.61 0.70 11.51
CA VAL A 416 -15.79 -0.15 11.34
C VAL A 416 -15.97 -0.63 9.89
N LEU A 417 -15.80 0.27 8.92
CA LEU A 417 -15.99 -0.04 7.49
C LEU A 417 -14.85 -0.85 6.87
N THR A 418 -13.78 -1.13 7.61
CA THR A 418 -12.63 -1.92 7.16
C THR A 418 -12.48 -3.25 7.91
N ARG A 419 -13.37 -3.61 8.84
CA ARG A 419 -13.27 -4.86 9.63
C ARG A 419 -14.00 -6.04 9.02
N ALA A 420 -15.11 -5.79 8.31
CA ALA A 420 -15.93 -6.85 7.74
C ALA A 420 -15.33 -7.39 6.45
N THR A 421 -15.15 -8.72 6.39
CA THR A 421 -14.58 -9.37 5.20
C THR A 421 -15.63 -10.01 4.29
N GLN A 422 -16.84 -10.35 4.77
CA GLN A 422 -17.84 -11.03 3.95
C GLN A 422 -19.17 -10.28 3.83
N LYS A 423 -19.80 -9.94 4.96
CA LYS A 423 -21.09 -9.21 4.95
C LYS A 423 -21.14 -8.09 5.97
N LEU A 424 -21.82 -7.02 5.58
CA LEU A 424 -22.05 -5.83 6.38
C LEU A 424 -23.55 -5.65 6.59
N PHE A 425 -23.97 -5.64 7.85
CA PHE A 425 -25.34 -5.35 8.26
C PHE A 425 -25.34 -3.99 8.96
N ILE A 426 -26.19 -3.04 8.53
CA ILE A 426 -26.22 -1.67 9.07
C ILE A 426 -27.65 -1.37 9.54
N ALA A 427 -27.86 -1.36 10.85
CA ALA A 427 -29.07 -0.84 11.47
C ALA A 427 -28.87 0.65 11.75
N HIS A 428 -29.80 1.47 11.28
CA HIS A 428 -29.78 2.91 11.52
C HIS A 428 -31.17 3.47 11.73
N SER A 429 -31.21 4.65 12.34
CA SER A 429 -32.44 5.44 12.53
C SER A 429 -32.26 6.88 12.02
N ILE A 430 -31.31 7.07 11.12
CA ILE A 430 -30.96 8.38 10.54
C ILE A 430 -32.05 8.80 9.53
N PRO A 431 -32.60 10.03 9.63
CA PRO A 431 -33.58 10.53 8.68
C PRO A 431 -33.05 10.60 7.24
N PRO A 432 -33.88 10.26 6.24
CA PRO A 432 -33.49 10.40 4.83
C PRO A 432 -33.25 11.88 4.48
N GLY A 433 -32.24 12.15 3.66
CA GLY A 433 -31.93 13.51 3.19
C GLY A 433 -31.19 14.41 4.20
N LEU A 434 -30.75 13.88 5.36
CA LEU A 434 -30.01 14.65 6.36
C LEU A 434 -28.79 15.40 5.78
N HIS A 435 -28.04 14.76 4.88
CA HIS A 435 -26.91 15.40 4.19
C HIS A 435 -27.33 16.64 3.39
N SER A 436 -28.50 16.67 2.76
CA SER A 436 -28.93 17.82 1.94
C SER A 436 -29.16 19.09 2.75
N VAL A 437 -29.55 18.93 4.02
CA VAL A 437 -29.77 20.03 4.96
C VAL A 437 -28.46 20.51 5.58
N LEU A 438 -27.54 19.58 5.88
CA LEU A 438 -26.29 19.87 6.59
C LEU A 438 -25.10 20.15 5.67
N ALA A 439 -25.16 19.81 4.38
CA ALA A 439 -24.07 19.99 3.42
C ALA A 439 -23.65 21.45 3.21
N ALA A 440 -24.51 22.41 3.58
CA ALA A 440 -24.20 23.84 3.52
C ALA A 440 -23.13 24.26 4.54
N ASP A 441 -22.94 23.50 5.63
CA ASP A 441 -21.98 23.81 6.70
C ASP A 441 -20.85 22.76 6.77
N ARG A 442 -19.61 23.22 6.52
CA ARG A 442 -18.41 22.39 6.57
C ARG A 442 -18.09 21.85 7.96
N ASN A 443 -18.71 22.38 9.02
CA ASN A 443 -18.53 21.86 10.37
C ASN A 443 -19.21 20.49 10.58
N PHE A 444 -20.08 20.07 9.65
CA PHE A 444 -20.86 18.82 9.74
C PHE A 444 -20.41 17.73 8.77
N LEU A 445 -19.16 17.79 8.29
CA LEU A 445 -18.63 16.83 7.30
C LEU A 445 -18.80 15.37 7.72
N GLY A 446 -18.48 15.01 8.97
CA GLY A 446 -18.60 13.63 9.44
C GLY A 446 -20.05 13.15 9.54
N THR A 447 -20.97 14.02 9.95
CA THR A 447 -22.41 13.73 9.93
C THR A 447 -22.93 13.56 8.50
N CYS A 448 -22.41 14.34 7.55
CA CYS A 448 -22.72 14.18 6.12
C CYS A 448 -22.20 12.84 5.58
N ILE A 449 -20.98 12.42 5.95
CA ILE A 449 -20.42 11.10 5.56
C ILE A 449 -21.33 9.97 6.07
N LEU A 450 -21.79 10.04 7.33
CA LEU A 450 -22.69 9.06 7.93
C LEU A 450 -24.06 9.00 7.23
N SER A 451 -24.61 10.15 6.81
CA SER A 451 -25.84 10.18 5.99
C SER A 451 -25.62 9.61 4.58
N HIS A 452 -24.49 9.93 3.94
CA HIS A 452 -24.13 9.34 2.64
C HIS A 452 -23.90 7.83 2.74
N LEU A 453 -23.27 7.34 3.81
CA LEU A 453 -23.02 5.92 4.08
C LEU A 453 -24.31 5.12 4.05
N VAL A 454 -25.32 5.59 4.79
CA VAL A 454 -26.61 4.91 4.89
C VAL A 454 -27.35 4.94 3.54
N THR A 455 -27.42 6.11 2.91
CA THR A 455 -28.09 6.27 1.61
C THR A 455 -27.42 5.41 0.53
N PHE A 456 -26.09 5.36 0.54
CA PHE A 456 -25.30 4.51 -0.33
C PHE A 456 -25.57 3.02 -0.09
N ALA A 457 -25.58 2.57 1.17
CA ALA A 457 -25.90 1.19 1.52
C ALA A 457 -27.33 0.78 1.08
N GLU A 458 -28.31 1.68 1.19
CA GLU A 458 -29.69 1.44 0.72
C GLU A 458 -29.73 1.23 -0.80
N HIS A 459 -29.07 2.08 -1.59
CA HIS A 459 -29.01 1.92 -3.04
C HIS A 459 -28.29 0.62 -3.44
N LEU A 460 -27.20 0.26 -2.74
CA LEU A 460 -26.49 -1.00 -2.98
C LEU A 460 -27.37 -2.22 -2.72
N GLN A 461 -28.13 -2.25 -1.62
CA GLN A 461 -29.05 -3.35 -1.32
C GLN A 461 -30.17 -3.46 -2.37
N ARG A 462 -30.70 -2.34 -2.85
CA ARG A 462 -31.75 -2.31 -3.89
C ARG A 462 -31.23 -2.68 -5.29
N GLY A 463 -29.91 -2.68 -5.49
CA GLY A 463 -29.29 -2.90 -6.79
C GLY A 463 -29.33 -1.68 -7.71
N GLU A 464 -29.51 -0.48 -7.14
CA GLU A 464 -29.59 0.80 -7.86
C GLU A 464 -28.19 1.40 -8.05
N GLY A 465 -27.35 0.74 -8.85
CA GLY A 465 -25.93 1.09 -9.01
C GLY A 465 -25.68 2.53 -9.51
N GLU A 466 -26.54 3.05 -10.37
CA GLU A 466 -26.43 4.43 -10.89
C GLU A 466 -26.65 5.47 -9.78
N LEU A 467 -27.66 5.26 -8.93
CA LEU A 467 -27.94 6.14 -7.79
C LEU A 467 -26.84 6.06 -6.74
N ALA A 468 -26.30 4.86 -6.50
CA ALA A 468 -25.14 4.67 -5.63
C ALA A 468 -23.91 5.46 -6.13
N GLU A 469 -23.66 5.46 -7.44
CA GLU A 469 -22.59 6.26 -8.05
C GLU A 469 -22.86 7.76 -7.92
N GLU A 470 -24.09 8.22 -8.15
CA GLU A 470 -24.46 9.63 -7.98
C GLU A 470 -24.20 10.10 -6.54
N GLN A 471 -24.50 9.26 -5.55
CA GLN A 471 -24.19 9.56 -4.14
C GLN A 471 -22.68 9.67 -3.88
N LEU A 472 -21.86 8.81 -4.47
CA LEU A 472 -20.40 8.92 -4.37
C LEU A 472 -19.89 10.20 -5.02
N GLN A 473 -20.45 10.63 -6.16
CA GLN A 473 -20.06 11.87 -6.82
C GLN A 473 -20.43 13.11 -5.99
N LYS A 474 -21.60 13.12 -5.33
CA LYS A 474 -21.97 14.17 -4.37
C LYS A 474 -20.97 14.24 -3.21
N MET A 475 -20.61 13.08 -2.65
CA MET A 475 -19.63 12.99 -1.57
C MET A 475 -18.24 13.47 -2.00
N LYS A 476 -17.79 13.15 -3.23
CA LYS A 476 -16.53 13.66 -3.78
C LYS A 476 -16.50 15.19 -3.84
N GLY A 477 -17.59 15.80 -4.30
CA GLY A 477 -17.73 17.25 -4.34
C GLY A 477 -17.69 17.89 -2.95
N LEU A 478 -18.32 17.26 -1.96
CA LEU A 478 -18.33 17.70 -0.56
C LEU A 478 -16.94 17.64 0.09
N LEU A 479 -16.20 16.56 -0.17
CA LEU A 479 -14.87 16.33 0.42
C LEU A 479 -13.72 16.93 -0.40
N ASN A 480 -14.00 17.61 -1.52
CA ASN A 480 -13.01 18.04 -2.50
C ASN A 480 -12.01 16.93 -2.88
N TYR A 481 -12.50 15.70 -3.00
CA TYR A 481 -11.66 14.55 -3.24
C TYR A 481 -11.13 14.55 -4.68
N THR A 482 -9.81 14.51 -4.85
CA THR A 482 -9.16 14.35 -6.14
C THR A 482 -8.84 12.88 -6.39
N GLU A 483 -9.26 12.36 -7.55
CA GLU A 483 -8.97 10.97 -7.90
C GLU A 483 -7.47 10.76 -8.14
N SER A 484 -6.95 9.64 -7.63
CA SER A 484 -5.59 9.19 -7.92
C SER A 484 -5.51 8.66 -9.36
N TYR A 485 -4.67 9.26 -10.19
CA TYR A 485 -4.38 8.81 -11.56
C TYR A 485 -3.02 8.13 -11.63
N TYR A 486 -2.88 7.17 -12.54
CA TYR A 486 -1.57 6.65 -12.90
C TYR A 486 -0.80 7.73 -13.65
N PRO A 487 0.44 8.05 -13.22
CA PRO A 487 1.31 8.93 -13.99
C PRO A 487 1.62 8.22 -15.31
N PHE A 488 1.21 8.83 -16.41
CA PHE A 488 1.41 8.28 -17.74
C PHE A 488 2.87 8.51 -18.14
N SER A 489 3.65 7.45 -18.27
CA SER A 489 5.09 7.55 -18.57
C SER A 489 5.32 7.80 -20.06
N THR A 490 6.51 8.29 -20.42
CA THR A 490 6.93 8.46 -21.82
C THR A 490 6.80 7.15 -22.60
N PHE A 491 7.14 6.01 -21.99
CA PHE A 491 6.98 4.71 -22.62
C PHE A 491 5.51 4.36 -22.89
N MET A 492 4.59 4.68 -21.97
CA MET A 492 3.15 4.49 -22.18
C MET A 492 2.65 5.36 -23.35
N GLU A 493 3.15 6.59 -23.49
CA GLU A 493 2.83 7.48 -24.61
C GLU A 493 3.33 6.93 -25.95
N GLU A 494 4.55 6.40 -25.99
CA GLU A 494 5.12 5.78 -27.18
C GLU A 494 4.30 4.57 -27.63
N VAL A 495 3.91 3.71 -26.69
CA VAL A 495 3.08 2.54 -26.98
C VAL A 495 1.71 2.97 -27.49
N GLU A 496 1.04 3.91 -26.83
CA GLU A 496 -0.25 4.41 -27.31
C GLU A 496 -0.12 5.01 -28.71
N PHE A 497 0.89 5.85 -28.95
CA PHE A 497 1.13 6.46 -30.25
C PHE A 497 1.36 5.41 -31.34
N ALA A 498 2.09 4.34 -31.02
CA ALA A 498 2.33 3.24 -31.93
C ALA A 498 1.08 2.38 -32.19
N LEU A 499 0.12 2.34 -31.27
CA LEU A 499 -1.15 1.62 -31.41
C LEU A 499 -2.25 2.42 -32.12
N ARG A 500 -2.22 3.77 -32.08
CA ARG A 500 -3.19 4.65 -32.76
C ARG A 500 -3.50 4.31 -34.24
N PRO A 501 -2.55 3.85 -35.07
CA PRO A 501 -2.86 3.47 -36.45
C PRO A 501 -3.75 2.23 -36.58
N TYR A 502 -3.86 1.41 -35.53
CA TYR A 502 -4.58 0.14 -35.55
C TYR A 502 -5.96 0.20 -34.87
N PHE A 503 -6.22 1.22 -34.04
CA PHE A 503 -7.44 1.34 -33.22
C PHE A 503 -8.07 2.74 -33.32
N GLU A 504 -9.37 2.85 -33.11
CA GLU A 504 -10.06 4.14 -33.05
C GLU A 504 -9.74 4.89 -31.75
N ALA A 505 -9.79 6.22 -31.79
CA ALA A 505 -9.49 7.07 -30.64
C ALA A 505 -10.45 6.84 -29.45
N SER A 506 -11.67 6.34 -29.70
CA SER A 506 -12.66 5.99 -28.67
C SER A 506 -12.33 4.69 -27.92
N GLN A 507 -11.56 3.78 -28.54
CA GLN A 507 -11.23 2.47 -27.95
C GLN A 507 -10.10 2.57 -26.92
N LEU A 508 -9.14 3.47 -27.16
CA LEU A 508 -7.99 3.67 -26.28
C LEU A 508 -8.32 4.65 -25.16
N LYS A 509 -8.66 4.14 -23.99
CA LYS A 509 -9.00 4.96 -22.82
C LYS A 509 -7.83 4.97 -21.82
N ARG A 510 -7.27 6.16 -21.59
CA ARG A 510 -6.26 6.39 -20.54
C ARG A 510 -6.92 6.40 -19.16
N ASN A 511 -6.26 5.81 -18.16
CA ASN A 511 -6.69 5.87 -16.75
C ASN A 511 -8.17 5.44 -16.53
N ALA A 512 -8.69 4.54 -17.35
CA ALA A 512 -10.07 4.09 -17.30
C ALA A 512 -10.29 2.97 -16.27
N LEU A 513 -11.55 2.72 -15.92
CA LEU A 513 -11.95 1.59 -15.08
C LEU A 513 -12.19 0.36 -15.96
N ALA A 514 -11.45 -0.72 -15.72
CA ALA A 514 -11.66 -2.03 -16.30
C ALA A 514 -12.10 -2.99 -15.18
N ALA A 515 -13.31 -3.54 -15.27
CA ALA A 515 -13.90 -4.41 -14.23
C ALA A 515 -13.77 -3.83 -12.80
N GLY A 516 -14.01 -2.52 -12.64
CA GLY A 516 -13.91 -1.82 -11.36
C GLY A 516 -12.51 -1.34 -10.97
N VAL A 517 -11.45 -1.83 -11.62
CA VAL A 517 -10.06 -1.43 -11.34
C VAL A 517 -9.60 -0.35 -12.30
N ARG A 518 -9.01 0.73 -11.77
CA ARG A 518 -8.36 1.72 -12.63
C ARG A 518 -7.10 1.13 -13.24
N VAL A 519 -6.93 1.31 -14.55
CA VAL A 519 -5.76 0.82 -15.29
C VAL A 519 -5.15 1.94 -16.13
N PRO A 520 -3.82 1.94 -16.39
CA PRO A 520 -3.15 3.01 -17.10
C PRO A 520 -3.66 3.16 -18.54
N LEU A 521 -3.84 2.03 -19.26
CA LEU A 521 -4.36 2.01 -20.62
C LEU A 521 -5.33 0.83 -20.78
N PHE A 522 -6.58 1.14 -21.14
CA PHE A 522 -7.65 0.19 -21.41
C PHE A 522 -8.04 0.26 -22.88
N LEU A 523 -8.13 -0.90 -23.52
CA LEU A 523 -8.65 -1.07 -24.87
C LEU A 523 -10.06 -1.64 -24.78
N GLU A 524 -11.06 -0.84 -25.13
CA GLU A 524 -12.45 -1.27 -25.18
C GLU A 524 -12.76 -1.96 -26.52
N ALA A 525 -13.30 -3.18 -26.45
CA ALA A 525 -13.71 -3.93 -27.63
C ALA A 525 -14.80 -3.19 -28.41
N LYS A 526 -14.68 -3.17 -29.75
CA LYS A 526 -15.69 -2.56 -30.62
C LYS A 526 -16.87 -3.50 -30.93
N ASN A 527 -16.60 -4.80 -31.04
CA ASN A 527 -17.54 -5.84 -31.45
C ASN A 527 -17.33 -7.12 -30.62
N GLU A 528 -18.28 -8.06 -30.64
CA GLU A 528 -18.18 -9.37 -29.96
C GLU A 528 -16.98 -10.24 -30.41
N LYS A 529 -16.30 -9.88 -31.52
CA LYS A 529 -15.10 -10.56 -32.03
C LYS A 529 -13.80 -10.03 -31.45
N GLU A 530 -13.81 -8.84 -30.84
CA GLU A 530 -12.66 -8.23 -30.19
C GLU A 530 -12.76 -8.47 -28.68
N ALA A 531 -11.66 -8.83 -28.03
CA ALA A 531 -11.60 -8.88 -26.59
C ALA A 531 -11.23 -7.49 -26.05
N SER A 532 -11.86 -7.07 -24.95
CA SER A 532 -11.38 -5.91 -24.21
C SER A 532 -10.04 -6.27 -23.57
N SER A 533 -9.07 -5.36 -23.59
CA SER A 533 -7.73 -5.67 -23.11
C SER A 533 -7.19 -4.58 -22.19
N VAL A 534 -6.40 -4.99 -21.21
CA VAL A 534 -5.66 -4.12 -20.30
C VAL A 534 -4.17 -4.28 -20.60
N LEU A 535 -3.48 -3.16 -20.76
CA LEU A 535 -2.03 -3.15 -20.98
C LEU A 535 -1.30 -2.90 -19.65
N PHE A 536 -0.45 -3.85 -19.26
CA PHE A 536 0.44 -3.72 -18.12
C PHE A 536 1.83 -3.29 -18.57
N PHE A 537 2.34 -2.19 -18.04
CA PHE A 537 3.66 -1.69 -18.41
C PHE A 537 4.70 -2.12 -17.40
N ASP A 538 5.80 -2.72 -17.88
CA ASP A 538 6.98 -3.07 -17.08
C ASP A 538 6.71 -3.84 -15.77
N GLY A 539 5.73 -4.75 -15.78
CA GLY A 539 5.45 -5.67 -14.68
C GLY A 539 4.82 -5.07 -13.42
N VAL A 540 4.46 -3.78 -13.42
CA VAL A 540 3.69 -3.16 -12.31
C VAL A 540 2.83 -2.02 -12.83
N LEU A 541 1.62 -1.90 -12.26
CA LEU A 541 0.77 -0.73 -12.46
C LEU A 541 1.42 0.60 -11.97
N ALA A 542 2.60 0.64 -11.33
CA ALA A 542 3.34 1.86 -10.96
C ALA A 542 4.77 1.58 -10.43
N LYS A 543 5.60 2.63 -10.31
CA LYS A 543 7.00 2.62 -9.82
C LYS A 543 7.19 1.88 -8.48
N SER A 544 7.59 0.62 -8.52
CA SER A 544 8.30 -0.03 -7.40
C SER A 544 9.73 -0.36 -7.84
N ALA A 545 10.67 -0.42 -6.89
CA ALA A 545 12.06 -0.76 -7.18
C ALA A 545 12.23 -2.20 -7.71
N MET A 546 11.28 -3.08 -7.38
CA MET A 546 11.18 -4.46 -7.86
C MET A 546 9.71 -4.79 -8.16
N PRO A 547 9.40 -5.44 -9.30
CA PRO A 547 8.03 -5.88 -9.61
C PRO A 547 7.57 -7.02 -8.70
N SER A 548 6.27 -7.04 -8.38
CA SER A 548 5.63 -8.14 -7.65
C SER A 548 4.93 -9.07 -8.65
N TYR A 549 5.63 -10.12 -9.06
CA TYR A 549 5.10 -11.08 -10.04
C TYR A 549 3.84 -11.81 -9.55
N GLU A 550 3.80 -12.15 -8.26
CA GLU A 550 2.62 -12.77 -7.63
C GLU A 550 1.38 -11.86 -7.73
N TRP A 551 1.57 -10.53 -7.69
CA TRP A 551 0.46 -9.58 -7.84
C TRP A 551 -0.02 -9.48 -9.28
N GLU A 552 0.89 -9.39 -10.24
CA GLU A 552 0.55 -9.31 -11.66
C GLU A 552 -0.20 -10.56 -12.12
N GLU A 553 0.23 -11.75 -11.69
CA GLU A 553 -0.46 -13.00 -12.00
C GLU A 553 -1.90 -13.00 -11.45
N LYS A 554 -2.09 -12.56 -10.19
CA LYS A 554 -3.42 -12.45 -9.60
C LYS A 554 -4.30 -11.44 -10.38
N MET A 555 -3.73 -10.33 -10.82
CA MET A 555 -4.44 -9.34 -11.66
C MET A 555 -4.79 -9.91 -13.04
N LYS A 556 -3.87 -10.65 -13.68
CA LYS A 556 -4.12 -11.35 -14.95
C LYS A 556 -5.29 -12.33 -14.81
N ARG A 557 -5.29 -13.16 -13.75
CA ARG A 557 -6.37 -14.10 -13.45
C ARG A 557 -7.72 -13.38 -13.23
N PHE A 558 -7.71 -12.26 -12.51
CA PHE A 558 -8.93 -11.46 -12.30
C PHE A 558 -9.52 -10.92 -13.59
N PHE A 559 -8.70 -10.29 -14.45
CA PHE A 559 -9.18 -9.77 -15.72
C PHE A 559 -9.67 -10.88 -16.65
N HIS A 560 -8.97 -12.02 -16.67
CA HIS A 560 -9.39 -13.19 -17.44
C HIS A 560 -10.75 -13.74 -16.97
N GLN A 561 -11.03 -13.77 -15.67
CA GLN A 561 -12.36 -14.12 -15.13
C GLN A 561 -13.44 -13.13 -15.59
N SER A 562 -13.07 -11.87 -15.81
CA SER A 562 -13.94 -10.80 -16.29
C SER A 562 -14.01 -10.73 -17.83
N LYS A 563 -13.46 -11.72 -18.56
CA LYS A 563 -13.35 -11.74 -20.03
C LYS A 563 -12.56 -10.55 -20.62
N ILE A 564 -11.58 -10.06 -19.87
CA ILE A 564 -10.67 -8.99 -20.28
C ILE A 564 -9.27 -9.59 -20.41
N GLU A 565 -8.63 -9.45 -21.57
CA GLU A 565 -7.26 -9.95 -21.76
C GLU A 565 -6.27 -9.01 -21.08
N ALA A 566 -5.38 -9.56 -20.25
CA ALA A 566 -4.34 -8.80 -19.58
C ALA A 566 -2.99 -9.01 -20.30
N VAL A 567 -2.52 -7.99 -21.03
CA VAL A 567 -1.35 -8.09 -21.90
C VAL A 567 -0.15 -7.34 -21.32
N PRO A 568 0.94 -8.03 -20.94
CA PRO A 568 2.16 -7.37 -20.50
C PRO A 568 2.86 -6.69 -21.68
N THR A 569 3.32 -5.46 -21.44
CA THR A 569 4.01 -4.58 -22.39
C THR A 569 5.32 -4.14 -21.74
N LEU A 570 6.42 -4.79 -22.13
CA LEU A 570 7.72 -4.61 -21.49
C LEU A 570 8.59 -3.67 -22.33
N SER A 571 9.12 -2.62 -21.72
CA SER A 571 10.05 -1.66 -22.34
C SER A 571 11.28 -2.34 -22.95
N VAL A 572 11.76 -3.41 -22.32
CA VAL A 572 12.89 -4.23 -22.81
C VAL A 572 12.65 -4.81 -24.20
N GLN A 573 11.41 -5.22 -24.50
CA GLN A 573 11.05 -5.76 -25.82
C GLN A 573 11.00 -4.63 -26.86
N TRP A 574 10.47 -3.47 -26.47
CA TRP A 574 10.33 -2.30 -27.34
C TRP A 574 11.66 -1.66 -27.69
N TRP A 575 12.65 -1.73 -26.80
CA TRP A 575 13.98 -1.13 -27.01
C TRP A 575 14.65 -1.55 -28.33
N LYS A 576 14.54 -2.82 -28.72
CA LYS A 576 15.23 -3.34 -29.91
C LYS A 576 14.53 -2.92 -31.21
N SER A 577 13.20 -3.01 -31.25
CA SER A 577 12.43 -2.77 -32.48
C SER A 577 10.98 -2.38 -32.18
N PRO A 578 10.72 -1.10 -31.84
CA PRO A 578 9.39 -0.62 -31.44
C PRO A 578 8.31 -0.90 -32.48
N LYS A 579 8.63 -0.74 -33.78
CA LYS A 579 7.68 -0.97 -34.88
C LYS A 579 7.24 -2.43 -35.01
N GLN A 580 8.14 -3.36 -34.75
CA GLN A 580 7.85 -4.79 -34.83
C GLN A 580 7.02 -5.23 -33.63
N GLU A 581 7.39 -4.78 -32.43
CA GLU A 581 6.64 -5.07 -31.21
C GLU A 581 5.25 -4.41 -31.23
N ALA A 582 5.11 -3.18 -31.72
CA ALA A 582 3.80 -2.55 -31.90
C ALA A 582 2.87 -3.37 -32.82
N ARG A 583 3.41 -3.91 -33.93
CA ARG A 583 2.66 -4.81 -34.83
C ARG A 583 2.26 -6.11 -34.13
N LYS A 584 3.18 -6.71 -33.38
CA LYS A 584 2.93 -7.95 -32.63
C LYS A 584 1.86 -7.72 -31.55
N LEU A 585 1.98 -6.64 -30.79
CA LEU A 585 1.01 -6.23 -29.78
C LEU A 585 -0.36 -5.97 -30.39
N ALA A 586 -0.45 -5.16 -31.45
CA ALA A 586 -1.72 -4.91 -32.15
C ALA A 586 -2.33 -6.20 -32.71
N SER A 587 -1.51 -7.11 -33.27
CA SER A 587 -2.00 -8.40 -33.78
C SER A 587 -2.56 -9.32 -32.69
N ARG A 588 -2.00 -9.24 -31.47
CA ARG A 588 -2.50 -9.97 -30.30
C ARG A 588 -3.84 -9.39 -29.85
N LEU A 589 -3.90 -8.06 -29.67
CA LEU A 589 -5.10 -7.35 -29.25
C LEU A 589 -6.28 -7.48 -30.23
N LEU A 590 -6.01 -7.63 -31.54
CA LEU A 590 -7.04 -7.84 -32.57
C LEU A 590 -7.50 -9.31 -32.67
N ARG A 591 -6.71 -10.27 -32.16
CA ARG A 591 -7.08 -11.69 -32.13
C ARG A 591 -7.74 -11.97 -30.78
N GLY A 592 -9.07 -11.86 -30.70
CA GLY A 592 -9.82 -12.49 -29.61
C GLY A 592 -9.49 -13.99 -29.60
N GLU A 593 -9.13 -14.54 -28.45
CA GLU A 593 -8.68 -15.93 -28.33
C GLU A 593 -9.69 -16.91 -28.96
N GLU A 594 -9.36 -17.47 -30.13
CA GLU A 594 -9.79 -18.82 -30.50
C GLU A 594 -8.88 -19.80 -29.76
N LYS A 595 -9.20 -20.12 -28.50
CA LYS A 595 -8.72 -21.33 -27.82
C LYS A 595 -9.79 -21.92 -26.91
#